data_AF-A0A957SQD2-F1
#
_entry.id   AF-A0A957SQD2-F1
#
_cell.length_a   1.000
_cell.length_b   1.000
_cell.length_c   1.000
_cell.angle_alpha   90.00
_cell.angle_beta   90.00
_cell.angle_gamma   90.00
#
_symmetry.space_group_name_H-M   'P 1'
#
loop_
_entity.id
_entity.type
_entity.pdbx_description
1 polymer ?
#
loop_
_entity_poly.entity_id
_entity_poly.type
_entity_poly.pdbx_seq_one_letter_code
_entity_poly.pdbx_strand_id
1 'polypeptide(L)'
;MTISFQYAPEIFVHFPNTVGGILVGRHVQNGPTAAALAQRFAQEQQATLQRIGDTPLSEVPALAAWRQVFRQFGVNPTKTRSAPEALLRRLTKAGAIP
;
A
#
# COMPACT_ATOMS: atom_id res chain seq x y z
N MET A 1 23.98 -11.79 -13.21
CA MET A 1 23.62 -10.38 -13.00
C MET A 1 23.24 -10.22 -11.53
N THR A 2 23.94 -9.37 -10.79
CA THR A 2 23.72 -9.15 -9.35
C THR A 2 22.81 -7.94 -9.18
N ILE A 3 21.73 -8.09 -8.41
CA ILE A 3 20.84 -6.97 -8.06
C ILE A 3 21.22 -6.53 -6.65
N SER A 4 21.67 -5.29 -6.51
CA SER A 4 21.87 -4.63 -5.22
C SER A 4 20.73 -3.65 -4.95
N PHE A 5 20.29 -3.61 -3.70
CA PHE A 5 19.34 -2.61 -3.22
C PHE A 5 19.90 -2.07 -1.91
N GLN A 6 19.85 -0.75 -1.76
CA GLN A 6 20.25 -0.07 -0.54
C GLN A 6 19.40 1.18 -0.40
N TYR A 7 19.00 1.49 0.84
CA TYR A 7 18.47 2.82 1.15
C TYR A 7 19.61 3.83 1.23
N ALA A 8 19.34 5.08 0.83
CA ALA A 8 20.26 6.17 1.10
C ALA A 8 20.48 6.29 2.63
N PRO A 9 21.73 6.50 3.12
CA PRO A 9 22.03 6.51 4.56
C PRO A 9 21.16 7.49 5.37
N GLU A 10 20.78 8.62 4.78
CA GLU A 10 19.95 9.67 5.37
C GLU A 10 18.57 9.14 5.77
N ILE A 11 18.06 8.09 5.10
CA ILE A 11 16.80 7.45 5.47
C ILE A 11 16.87 6.88 6.89
N PHE A 12 17.99 6.27 7.29
CA PHE A 12 18.11 5.71 8.64
C PHE A 12 18.38 6.79 9.71
N VAL A 13 18.95 7.92 9.32
CA VAL A 13 19.11 9.08 10.21
C VAL A 13 17.75 9.69 10.54
N HIS A 14 16.90 9.89 9.54
CA HIS A 14 15.58 10.52 9.73
C HIS A 14 14.48 9.53 10.15
N PHE A 15 14.61 8.25 9.78
CA PHE A 15 13.61 7.21 10.00
C PHE A 15 14.29 5.94 10.55
N PRO A 16 14.75 5.95 11.82
CA PRO A 16 15.54 4.86 12.40
C PRO A 16 14.78 3.53 12.48
N ASN A 17 13.44 3.57 12.46
CA ASN A 17 12.57 2.39 12.48
C ASN A 17 12.21 1.86 11.09
N THR A 18 12.88 2.35 10.03
CA THR A 18 12.67 1.86 8.65
C THR A 18 12.93 0.37 8.56
N VAL A 19 11.93 -0.37 8.08
CA VAL A 19 12.06 -1.78 7.70
C VAL A 19 11.87 -1.92 6.19
N GLY A 20 12.68 -2.75 5.56
CA GLY A 20 12.65 -2.99 4.13
C GLY A 20 12.57 -4.47 3.79
N GLY A 21 11.85 -4.79 2.72
CA GLY A 21 11.79 -6.12 2.13
C GLY A 21 11.95 -6.01 0.62
N ILE A 22 12.70 -6.94 0.03
CA ILE A 22 12.94 -6.97 -1.41
C ILE A 22 12.40 -8.30 -1.93
N LEU A 23 11.53 -8.23 -2.94
CA LEU A 23 11.10 -9.39 -3.71
C LEU A 23 11.62 -9.23 -5.14
N VAL A 24 12.37 -10.22 -5.61
CA VAL A 24 12.90 -10.25 -6.97
C VAL A 24 12.13 -11.29 -7.77
N GLY A 25 11.22 -10.83 -8.62
CA GLY A 25 10.58 -11.67 -9.63
C GLY A 25 11.46 -11.79 -10.87
N ARG A 26 11.77 -13.03 -11.30
CA ARG A 26 12.45 -13.29 -12.58
C ARG A 26 11.50 -14.00 -13.51
N HIS A 27 11.59 -13.68 -14.81
CA HIS A 27 10.74 -14.28 -15.85
C HIS A 27 9.23 -14.20 -15.54
N VAL A 28 8.81 -13.13 -14.85
CA VAL A 28 7.40 -12.89 -14.55
C VAL A 28 6.67 -12.58 -15.85
N GLN A 29 5.65 -13.36 -16.15
CA GLN A 29 4.78 -13.18 -17.33
C GLN A 29 3.38 -12.83 -16.85
N ASN A 30 2.84 -11.73 -17.37
CA ASN A 30 1.43 -11.40 -17.16
C ASN A 30 0.60 -12.22 -18.14
N GLY A 31 -0.13 -13.21 -17.61
CA GLY A 31 -1.13 -13.96 -18.35
C GLY A 31 -2.55 -13.61 -17.88
N PRO A 32 -3.58 -14.27 -18.46
CA PRO A 32 -4.94 -14.17 -17.96
C PRO A 32 -5.00 -14.54 -16.48
N THR A 33 -5.74 -13.76 -15.68
CA THR A 33 -5.96 -14.06 -14.26
C THR A 33 -6.73 -15.37 -14.13
N ALA A 34 -6.14 -16.35 -13.44
CA ALA A 34 -6.84 -17.59 -13.12
C ALA A 34 -8.13 -17.30 -12.32
N ALA A 35 -9.22 -18.00 -12.64
CA ALA A 35 -10.52 -17.75 -12.01
C ALA A 35 -10.48 -17.79 -10.47
N ALA A 36 -9.72 -18.73 -9.90
CA ALA A 36 -9.53 -18.84 -8.45
C ALA A 36 -8.81 -17.62 -7.85
N LEU A 37 -7.86 -17.02 -8.57
CA LEU A 37 -7.17 -15.80 -8.13
C LEU A 37 -8.10 -14.60 -8.20
N ALA A 38 -8.87 -14.46 -9.28
CA ALA A 38 -9.86 -13.41 -9.42
C ALA A 38 -10.93 -13.48 -8.30
N GLN A 39 -11.38 -14.70 -7.97
CA GLN A 39 -12.32 -14.92 -6.87
C GLN A 39 -11.72 -14.53 -5.52
N ARG A 40 -10.47 -14.96 -5.22
CA ARG A 40 -9.78 -14.57 -3.99
C ARG A 40 -9.60 -13.05 -3.90
N PHE A 41 -9.25 -12.40 -5.01
CA PHE A 41 -9.13 -10.94 -5.07
C PHE A 41 -10.45 -10.24 -4.76
N ALA A 42 -11.57 -10.70 -5.32
CA ALA A 42 -12.88 -10.15 -5.00
C ALA A 42 -13.28 -10.39 -3.54
N GLN A 43 -13.00 -11.59 -2.99
CA GLN A 43 -13.25 -11.92 -1.59
C GLN A 43 -12.46 -11.01 -0.64
N GLU A 44 -11.18 -10.78 -0.92
CA GLU A 44 -10.34 -9.89 -0.12
C GLU A 44 -10.80 -8.43 -0.16
N GLN A 45 -11.32 -7.97 -1.30
CA GLN A 45 -11.92 -6.64 -1.40
C GLN A 45 -13.15 -6.51 -0.47
N GLN A 46 -14.04 -7.51 -0.47
CA GLN A 46 -15.20 -7.52 0.42
C GLN A 46 -14.82 -7.63 1.89
N ALA A 47 -13.88 -8.52 2.23
CA ALA A 47 -13.37 -8.65 3.59
C ALA A 47 -12.68 -7.35 4.07
N THR A 48 -12.01 -6.64 3.17
CA THR A 48 -11.38 -5.34 3.49
C THR A 48 -12.44 -4.27 3.77
N LEU A 49 -13.50 -4.19 2.97
CA LEU A 49 -14.62 -3.28 3.23
C LEU A 49 -15.26 -3.56 4.60
N GLN A 50 -15.51 -4.83 4.92
CA GLN A 50 -16.04 -5.23 6.23
C GLN A 50 -15.10 -4.86 7.39
N ARG A 51 -13.79 -5.08 7.23
CA ARG A 51 -12.78 -4.73 8.25
C ARG A 51 -12.68 -3.22 8.49
N ILE A 52 -12.86 -2.40 7.44
CA ILE A 52 -12.84 -0.95 7.56
C ILE A 52 -14.14 -0.44 8.21
N GLY A 53 -15.28 -0.99 7.80
CA GLY A 53 -16.59 -0.52 8.24
C GLY A 53 -16.75 0.97 8.00
N ASP A 54 -17.24 1.69 9.01
CA ASP A 54 -17.40 3.15 8.99
C ASP A 54 -16.16 3.92 9.45
N THR A 55 -15.04 3.22 9.72
CA THR A 55 -13.82 3.85 10.20
C THR A 55 -13.28 4.82 9.14
N PRO A 56 -13.06 6.11 9.47
CA PRO A 56 -12.41 7.03 8.56
C PRO A 56 -11.05 6.49 8.13
N LEU A 57 -10.75 6.49 6.82
CA LEU A 57 -9.48 5.95 6.33
C LEU A 57 -8.25 6.62 6.95
N SER A 58 -8.35 7.88 7.38
CA SER A 58 -7.28 8.58 8.10
C SER A 58 -6.98 8.01 9.50
N GLU A 59 -7.91 7.26 10.07
CA GLU A 59 -7.81 6.66 11.41
C GLU A 59 -7.38 5.19 11.37
N VAL A 60 -7.37 4.55 10.18
CA VAL A 60 -6.78 3.23 10.01
C VAL A 60 -5.29 3.31 10.38
N PRO A 61 -4.80 2.54 11.38
CA PRO A 61 -3.46 2.74 11.94
C PRO A 61 -2.33 2.76 10.91
N ALA A 62 -2.38 1.85 9.93
CA ALA A 62 -1.40 1.79 8.85
C ALA A 62 -1.43 3.04 7.95
N LEU A 63 -2.61 3.60 7.69
CA LEU A 63 -2.74 4.82 6.89
C LEU A 63 -2.33 6.05 7.70
N ALA A 64 -2.69 6.13 8.98
CA ALA A 64 -2.23 7.18 9.88
C ALA A 64 -0.69 7.25 9.93
N ALA A 65 -0.02 6.10 10.02
CA ALA A 65 1.44 6.00 9.95
C ALA A 65 1.98 6.54 8.62
N TRP A 66 1.41 6.14 7.47
CA TRP A 66 1.81 6.69 6.17
C TRP A 66 1.63 8.21 6.08
N ARG A 67 0.54 8.75 6.64
CA ARG A 67 0.30 10.20 6.67
C ARG A 67 1.34 10.92 7.54
N GLN A 68 1.79 10.33 8.64
CA GLN A 68 2.89 10.86 9.46
C GLN A 68 4.22 10.86 8.69
N VAL A 69 4.55 9.76 8.00
CA VAL A 69 5.75 9.68 7.15
C VAL A 69 5.73 10.78 6.09
N PHE A 70 4.62 10.94 5.36
CA PHE A 70 4.50 12.00 4.34
C PHE A 70 4.72 13.40 4.93
N ARG A 71 4.18 13.68 6.12
CA ARG A 71 4.42 14.95 6.82
C ARG A 71 5.90 15.15 7.16
N GLN A 72 6.60 14.10 7.60
CA GLN A 72 8.04 14.17 7.88
C GLN A 72 8.86 14.44 6.61
N PHE A 73 8.39 13.99 5.45
CA PHE A 73 8.93 14.35 4.13
C PHE A 73 8.47 15.73 3.61
N GLY A 74 7.72 16.52 4.41
CA GLY A 74 7.19 17.83 3.98
C GLY A 74 6.03 17.75 2.98
N VAL A 75 5.47 16.56 2.76
CA VAL A 75 4.35 16.32 1.83
C VAL A 75 3.02 16.44 2.58
N ASN A 76 2.07 17.20 2.02
CA ASN A 76 0.72 17.25 2.57
C ASN A 76 -0.06 15.96 2.21
N PRO A 77 -0.39 15.10 3.19
CA PRO A 77 -1.00 13.79 2.93
C PRO A 77 -2.46 13.86 2.44
N THR A 78 -3.12 15.02 2.56
CA THR A 78 -4.46 15.23 2.01
C THR A 78 -4.41 15.55 0.52
N LYS A 79 -3.35 16.23 0.07
CA LYS A 79 -3.12 16.55 -1.36
C LYS A 79 -2.48 15.37 -2.09
N THR A 80 -1.49 14.73 -1.46
CA THR A 80 -0.76 13.58 -2.02
C THR A 80 -0.92 12.38 -1.10
N ARG A 81 -1.69 11.39 -1.52
CA ARG A 81 -1.97 10.19 -0.73
C ARG A 81 -0.96 9.10 -1.03
N SER A 82 -0.68 8.25 -0.04
CA SER A 82 0.03 7.00 -0.28
C SER A 82 -0.79 6.08 -1.18
N ALA A 83 -0.11 5.20 -1.92
CA ALA A 83 -0.75 4.18 -2.75
C ALA A 83 -1.83 3.37 -2.00
N PRO A 84 -1.58 2.83 -0.78
CA PRO A 84 -2.62 2.10 -0.05
C PRO A 84 -3.82 2.98 0.32
N GLU A 85 -3.62 4.24 0.73
CA GLU A 85 -4.75 5.14 1.02
C GLU A 85 -5.57 5.43 -0.25
N ALA A 86 -4.92 5.59 -1.41
CA ALA A 86 -5.60 5.79 -2.68
C ALA A 86 -6.44 4.58 -3.11
N LEU A 87 -5.89 3.36 -2.97
CA LEU A 87 -6.60 2.12 -3.26
C LEU A 87 -7.79 1.91 -2.32
N LEU A 88 -7.59 2.06 -1.01
CA LEU A 88 -8.67 1.89 -0.04
C LEU A 88 -9.77 2.94 -0.22
N ARG A 89 -9.43 4.19 -0.56
CA ARG A 89 -10.43 5.21 -0.90
C ARG A 89 -11.24 4.84 -2.14
N ARG A 90 -10.59 4.27 -3.16
CA ARG A 90 -11.29 3.80 -4.35
C ARG A 90 -12.21 2.64 -3.99
N LEU A 91 -11.71 1.68 -3.21
CA LEU A 91 -12.49 0.55 -2.74
C LEU A 91 -13.72 0.99 -1.94
N THR A 92 -13.59 1.89 -0.97
CA THR A 92 -14.72 2.36 -0.15
C THR A 92 -15.72 3.24 -0.91
N LYS A 93 -15.27 3.97 -1.94
CA LYS A 93 -16.16 4.83 -2.75
C LYS A 93 -16.83 4.14 -3.93
N ALA A 94 -16.10 3.27 -4.62
CA ALA A 94 -16.54 2.64 -5.87
C ALA A 94 -16.92 1.16 -5.68
N GLY A 95 -16.68 0.58 -4.50
CA GLY A 95 -16.96 -0.82 -4.20
C GLY A 95 -15.94 -1.82 -4.75
N ALA A 96 -15.02 -1.37 -5.63
CA ALA A 96 -13.99 -2.22 -6.20
C ALA A 96 -12.75 -1.42 -6.65
N ILE A 97 -11.62 -2.13 -6.74
CA ILE A 97 -10.38 -1.70 -7.37
C ILE A 97 -10.05 -2.62 -8.56
N PRO A 98 -9.39 -2.09 -9.61
CA PRO A 98 -9.02 -2.86 -10.79
C PRO A 98 -7.94 -3.90 -10.48
#